data_AF-A0A2V5PUD8-F1
#
_entry.id   AF-A0A2V5PUD8-F1
#
_cell.length_a   1.000
_cell.length_b   1.000
_cell.length_c   1.000
_cell.angle_alpha   90.00
_cell.angle_beta   90.00
_cell.angle_gamma   90.00
#
_symmetry.space_group_name_H-M   'P 1'
#
loop_
_entity.id
_entity.type
_entity.pdbx_description
1 polymer ?
#
loop_
_entity_poly.entity_id
_entity_poly.type
_entity_poly.pdbx_seq_one_letter_code
_entity_poly.pdbx_strand_id
1 'polypeptide(L)'
;MGLKVLIRGGGEMASGIAHRLHQCHMDVLITEIEHPTAVRRAVAFAEAVYQGYQTVEGVKAVSVSNAEEARAQWAGRNIPLLVDSDAWIREKIMPAVVVDAIMAKTNTGTTISDAPLVIGVGPGFVAGVNVHAVVESNRGYHLGRVIWNGEAETDTGIPASVAGFTNARVLRVPCAGRFKALRNIGDSVNAGDTVAEVKGVPIKAGIQGLVRGMLKDGIEVPQGIKAGDIDPRGEREYCYAISDKARAIAGGVLEAILHAFENLKVPAG
;
A
#
# COMPACT_ATOMS: atom_id res chain seq x y z
N MET A 1 7.66 18.86 17.28
CA MET A 1 7.90 17.96 16.13
C MET A 1 6.86 16.85 16.18
N GLY A 2 6.29 16.42 15.06
CA GLY A 2 5.31 15.33 15.06
C GLY A 2 5.99 13.99 15.35
N LEU A 3 5.19 12.98 15.74
CA LEU A 3 5.67 11.60 15.81
C LEU A 3 6.10 11.16 14.41
N LYS A 4 7.37 10.75 14.25
CA LYS A 4 7.92 10.31 12.96
C LYS A 4 7.56 8.85 12.72
N VAL A 5 6.89 8.60 11.58
CA VAL A 5 6.47 7.27 11.17
C VAL A 5 7.05 6.95 9.80
N LEU A 6 7.79 5.85 9.71
CA LEU A 6 8.30 5.31 8.46
C LEU A 6 7.40 4.18 7.97
N ILE A 7 6.88 4.28 6.76
CA ILE A 7 6.05 3.25 6.14
C ILE A 7 6.82 2.63 5.00
N ARG A 8 7.04 1.31 5.05
CA ARG A 8 7.60 0.54 3.93
C ARG A 8 6.48 0.17 2.96
N GLY A 9 6.69 0.47 1.68
CA GLY A 9 5.71 0.32 0.60
C GLY A 9 4.81 1.55 0.46
N GLY A 10 4.42 1.85 -0.78
CA GLY A 10 3.56 2.97 -1.18
C GLY A 10 2.30 2.51 -1.93
N GLY A 11 1.99 1.22 -1.91
CA GLY A 11 0.77 0.66 -2.49
C GLY A 11 -0.52 1.14 -1.82
N GLU A 12 -1.67 0.59 -2.22
CA GLU A 12 -3.00 1.02 -1.73
C GLU A 12 -3.11 0.99 -0.19
N MET A 13 -2.68 -0.10 0.44
CA MET A 13 -2.82 -0.27 1.90
C MET A 13 -1.92 0.72 2.64
N ALA A 14 -0.64 0.78 2.25
CA ALA A 14 0.31 1.73 2.80
C ALA A 14 -0.14 3.19 2.63
N SER A 15 -0.76 3.52 1.49
CA SER A 15 -1.26 4.88 1.23
C SER A 15 -2.45 5.24 2.11
N GLY A 16 -3.35 4.29 2.38
CA GLY A 16 -4.45 4.49 3.34
C GLY A 16 -3.94 4.70 4.77
N ILE A 17 -2.90 3.94 5.17
CA ILE A 17 -2.22 4.12 6.46
C ILE A 17 -1.58 5.51 6.50
N ALA A 18 -0.75 5.85 5.52
CA ALA A 18 -0.05 7.13 5.43
C ALA A 18 -1.00 8.32 5.47
N HIS A 19 -2.11 8.24 4.70
CA HIS A 19 -3.15 9.25 4.71
C HIS A 19 -3.73 9.44 6.11
N ARG A 20 -4.15 8.38 6.80
CA ARG A 20 -4.73 8.49 8.14
C ARG A 20 -3.75 9.07 9.16
N LEU A 21 -2.51 8.59 9.18
CA LEU A 21 -1.50 9.08 10.12
C LEU A 21 -1.14 10.55 9.85
N HIS A 22 -1.09 10.95 8.59
CA HIS A 22 -0.88 12.35 8.20
C HIS A 22 -2.02 13.27 8.68
N GLN A 23 -3.27 12.82 8.56
CA GLN A 23 -4.44 13.53 9.09
C GLN A 23 -4.40 13.64 10.62
N CYS A 24 -3.77 12.68 11.30
CA CYS A 24 -3.47 12.74 12.74
C CYS A 24 -2.21 13.56 13.07
N HIS A 25 -1.74 14.41 12.15
CA HIS A 25 -0.58 15.29 12.32
C HIS A 25 0.77 14.61 12.60
N MET A 26 0.92 13.34 12.22
CA MET A 26 2.21 12.64 12.29
C MET A 26 3.10 12.98 11.09
N ASP A 27 4.42 12.94 11.31
CA ASP A 27 5.44 13.18 10.29
C ASP A 27 5.71 11.84 9.57
N VAL A 28 4.93 11.56 8.53
CA VAL A 28 4.96 10.28 7.79
C VAL A 28 5.99 10.35 6.66
N LEU A 29 6.84 9.34 6.52
CA LEU A 29 7.69 9.12 5.34
C LEU A 29 7.40 7.75 4.76
N ILE A 30 7.32 7.67 3.43
CA ILE A 30 7.13 6.40 2.71
C ILE A 30 8.47 6.02 2.06
N THR A 31 8.87 4.76 2.18
CA THR A 31 9.92 4.17 1.33
C THR A 31 9.31 3.21 0.32
N GLU A 32 9.92 3.17 -0.86
CA GLU A 32 9.41 2.39 -1.97
C GLU A 32 10.55 1.89 -2.88
N ILE A 33 10.29 0.86 -3.67
CA ILE A 33 11.21 0.37 -4.71
C ILE A 33 11.23 1.29 -5.94
N GLU A 34 12.25 1.16 -6.78
CA GLU A 34 12.43 1.99 -7.98
C GLU A 34 11.32 1.80 -9.02
N HIS A 35 10.73 0.61 -9.09
CA HIS A 35 9.66 0.27 -10.03
C HIS A 35 8.44 -0.31 -9.31
N PRO A 36 7.63 0.53 -8.62
CA PRO A 36 6.46 0.05 -7.89
C PRO A 36 5.43 -0.59 -8.81
N THR A 37 4.81 -1.67 -8.33
CA THR A 37 3.81 -2.45 -9.05
C THR A 37 2.40 -2.25 -8.49
N ALA A 38 2.11 -1.05 -7.98
CA ALA A 38 0.79 -0.73 -7.44
C ALA A 38 -0.29 -0.89 -8.52
N VAL A 39 -1.36 -1.62 -8.19
CA VAL A 39 -2.48 -1.87 -9.13
C VAL A 39 -3.53 -0.77 -9.02
N ARG A 40 -3.95 -0.41 -7.80
CA ARG A 40 -4.87 0.71 -7.56
C ARG A 40 -4.12 2.04 -7.54
N ARG A 41 -3.49 2.39 -8.67
CA ARG A 41 -2.58 3.54 -8.83
C ARG A 41 -3.20 4.89 -8.49
N ALA A 42 -4.50 5.05 -8.74
CA ALA A 42 -5.25 6.27 -8.42
C ALA A 42 -5.30 6.61 -6.92
N VAL A 43 -5.06 5.63 -6.05
CA VAL A 43 -5.08 5.77 -4.58
C VAL A 43 -3.80 5.26 -3.93
N ALA A 44 -2.70 5.20 -4.70
CA ALA A 44 -1.41 4.73 -4.25
C ALA A 44 -0.35 5.82 -4.39
N PHE A 45 0.22 6.26 -3.27
CA PHE A 45 1.30 7.25 -3.24
C PHE A 45 2.56 6.77 -3.97
N ALA A 46 2.75 5.46 -4.17
CA ALA A 46 3.80 4.90 -5.02
C ALA A 46 3.88 5.52 -6.43
N GLU A 47 2.79 6.07 -6.97
CA GLU A 47 2.85 6.80 -8.25
C GLU A 47 3.78 8.02 -8.22
N ALA A 48 4.07 8.58 -7.05
CA ALA A 48 5.01 9.67 -6.90
C ALA A 48 6.43 9.29 -7.34
N VAL A 49 6.81 8.00 -7.30
CA VAL A 49 8.09 7.52 -7.85
C VAL A 49 8.20 7.86 -9.34
N TYR A 50 7.10 7.74 -10.08
CA TYR A 50 7.09 7.97 -11.52
C TYR A 50 6.78 9.41 -11.91
N GLN A 51 5.95 10.11 -11.13
CA GLN A 51 5.40 11.42 -11.50
C GLN A 51 6.03 12.58 -10.71
N GLY A 52 6.89 12.29 -9.73
CA GLY A 52 7.43 13.25 -8.77
C GLY A 52 6.48 13.57 -7.61
N TYR A 53 5.16 13.35 -7.77
CA TYR A 53 4.18 13.49 -6.70
C TYR A 53 2.91 12.66 -6.98
N GLN A 54 2.08 12.48 -5.96
CA GLN A 54 0.74 11.93 -6.09
C GLN A 54 -0.19 12.55 -5.04
N THR A 55 -1.46 12.78 -5.40
CA THR A 55 -2.47 13.26 -4.45
C THR A 55 -3.56 12.22 -4.26
N VAL A 56 -3.86 11.88 -3.02
CA VAL A 56 -4.94 10.95 -2.65
C VAL A 56 -5.81 11.64 -1.60
N GLU A 57 -7.10 11.83 -1.92
CA GLU A 57 -8.08 12.46 -1.04
C GLU A 57 -7.59 13.80 -0.42
N GLY A 58 -6.92 14.63 -1.23
CA GLY A 58 -6.42 15.94 -0.82
C GLY A 58 -5.05 15.94 -0.11
N VAL A 59 -4.50 14.75 0.20
CA VAL A 59 -3.15 14.62 0.78
C VAL A 59 -2.13 14.39 -0.33
N LYS A 60 -1.04 15.16 -0.32
CA LYS A 60 0.02 15.08 -1.33
C LYS A 60 1.24 14.31 -0.80
N ALA A 61 1.66 13.30 -1.54
CA ALA A 61 2.96 12.67 -1.40
C ALA A 61 3.93 13.19 -2.47
N VAL A 62 5.19 13.43 -2.10
CA VAL A 62 6.20 14.04 -2.97
C VAL A 62 7.45 13.18 -2.97
N SER A 63 7.96 12.85 -4.15
CA SER A 63 9.23 12.15 -4.30
C SER A 63 10.38 13.05 -3.84
N VAL A 64 11.24 12.52 -2.99
CA VAL A 64 12.42 13.20 -2.44
C VAL A 64 13.65 12.31 -2.62
N SER A 65 14.83 12.91 -2.58
CA SER A 65 16.10 12.19 -2.80
C SER A 65 16.89 11.92 -1.51
N ASN A 66 16.55 12.59 -0.41
CA ASN A 66 17.33 12.52 0.83
C ASN A 66 16.52 12.98 2.07
N ALA A 67 17.14 12.86 3.24
CA ALA A 67 16.53 13.21 4.53
C ALA A 67 16.28 14.73 4.71
N GLU A 68 17.03 15.60 4.04
CA GLU A 68 16.84 17.05 4.14
C GLU A 68 15.59 17.49 3.38
N GLU A 69 15.44 17.04 2.14
CA GLU A 69 14.22 17.22 1.35
C GLU A 69 13.01 16.62 2.04
N ALA A 70 13.15 15.45 2.66
CA ALA A 70 12.06 14.84 3.44
C ALA A 70 11.57 15.77 4.58
N ARG A 71 12.50 16.38 5.33
CA ARG A 71 12.16 17.33 6.39
C ARG A 71 11.51 18.60 5.85
N ALA A 72 11.95 19.08 4.68
CA ALA A 72 11.32 20.22 4.02
C ALA A 72 9.86 19.92 3.61
N GLN A 73 9.58 18.70 3.15
CA GLN A 73 8.21 18.29 2.80
C GLN A 73 7.27 18.23 4.01
N TRP A 74 7.75 17.78 5.18
CA TRP A 74 6.95 17.81 6.40
C TRP A 74 6.57 19.23 6.83
N ALA A 75 7.51 20.20 6.72
CA ALA A 75 7.21 21.60 6.99
C ALA A 75 6.09 22.15 6.08
N GLY A 76 6.02 21.68 4.84
CA GLY A 76 4.95 21.96 3.88
C GLY A 76 3.70 21.08 4.01
N ARG A 77 3.59 20.25 5.06
CA ARG A 77 2.48 19.30 5.27
C ARG A 77 2.28 18.32 4.10
N ASN A 78 3.37 17.91 3.45
CA ASN A 78 3.37 16.84 2.46
C ASN A 78 3.95 15.55 3.06
N ILE A 79 3.65 14.41 2.44
CA ILE A 79 4.26 13.11 2.76
C ILE A 79 5.48 12.90 1.85
N PRO A 80 6.72 12.97 2.34
CA PRO A 80 7.88 12.57 1.56
C PRO A 80 7.83 11.08 1.22
N LEU A 81 8.19 10.77 -0.02
CA LEU A 81 8.39 9.41 -0.52
C LEU A 81 9.81 9.29 -1.07
N LEU A 82 10.55 8.28 -0.63
CA LEU A 82 11.93 8.02 -1.05
C LEU A 82 12.03 6.65 -1.73
N VAL A 83 12.78 6.56 -2.82
CA VAL A 83 13.18 5.26 -3.39
C VAL A 83 14.30 4.68 -2.53
N ASP A 84 13.97 3.68 -1.71
CA ASP A 84 14.84 3.05 -0.71
C ASP A 84 14.22 1.71 -0.26
N SER A 85 14.50 0.64 -1.03
CA SER A 85 13.88 -0.68 -0.83
C SER A 85 14.13 -1.30 0.56
N ASP A 86 15.31 -1.01 1.12
CA ASP A 86 15.77 -1.55 2.39
C ASP A 86 15.46 -0.62 3.58
N ALA A 87 14.84 0.54 3.28
CA ALA A 87 14.49 1.55 4.26
C ALA A 87 15.68 2.04 5.11
N TRP A 88 16.87 2.17 4.52
CA TRP A 88 18.08 2.67 5.17
C TRP A 88 17.95 4.10 5.69
N ILE A 89 17.03 4.89 5.12
CA ILE A 89 16.70 6.23 5.59
C ILE A 89 16.32 6.29 7.08
N ARG A 90 15.90 5.16 7.67
CA ARG A 90 15.59 5.04 9.11
C ARG A 90 16.75 5.45 10.00
N GLU A 91 18.00 5.20 9.58
CA GLU A 91 19.20 5.57 10.35
C GLU A 91 19.41 7.09 10.44
N LYS A 92 18.90 7.85 9.44
CA LYS A 92 19.02 9.31 9.39
C LYS A 92 17.80 10.02 9.98
N ILE A 93 16.62 9.42 9.82
CA ILE A 93 15.34 10.01 10.26
C ILE A 93 15.03 9.64 11.71
N MET A 94 15.50 8.47 12.16
CA MET A 94 15.24 7.88 13.47
C MET A 94 13.74 7.87 13.78
N PRO A 95 12.92 7.12 13.01
CA PRO A 95 11.49 7.07 13.23
C PRO A 95 11.18 6.40 14.58
N ALA A 96 10.13 6.89 15.25
CA ALA A 96 9.63 6.24 16.45
C ALA A 96 8.81 4.97 16.11
N VAL A 97 8.24 4.94 14.89
CA VAL A 97 7.41 3.85 14.40
C VAL A 97 7.85 3.45 12.99
N VAL A 98 8.01 2.15 12.76
CA VAL A 98 8.10 1.55 11.42
C VAL A 98 6.84 0.73 11.17
N VAL A 99 6.21 0.93 10.01
CA VAL A 99 5.08 0.13 9.55
C VAL A 99 5.48 -0.57 8.27
N ASP A 100 5.52 -1.90 8.28
CA ASP A 100 5.71 -2.68 7.06
C ASP A 100 4.35 -2.97 6.41
N ALA A 101 4.08 -2.25 5.33
CA ALA A 101 2.87 -2.35 4.52
C ALA A 101 3.19 -2.71 3.07
N ILE A 102 4.32 -3.41 2.83
CA ILE A 102 4.71 -3.93 1.50
C ILE A 102 3.68 -4.98 1.02
N MET A 103 3.03 -5.68 1.95
CA MET A 103 2.07 -6.77 1.68
C MET A 103 2.70 -7.95 0.91
N ALA A 104 3.98 -8.24 1.17
CA ALA A 104 4.73 -9.34 0.53
C ALA A 104 4.26 -10.75 0.94
N LYS A 105 3.43 -10.86 2.01
CA LYS A 105 2.96 -12.12 2.62
C LYS A 105 4.04 -12.99 3.25
N THR A 106 5.28 -12.49 3.22
CA THR A 106 6.46 -13.02 3.88
C THR A 106 7.27 -11.82 4.37
N ASN A 107 8.07 -12.01 5.40
CA ASN A 107 8.96 -10.97 5.87
C ASN A 107 10.17 -10.83 4.93
N THR A 108 10.37 -9.65 4.37
CA THR A 108 11.47 -9.32 3.44
C THR A 108 12.61 -8.55 4.11
N GLY A 109 12.77 -8.66 5.43
CA GLY A 109 13.89 -8.08 6.18
C GLY A 109 13.50 -7.04 7.23
N THR A 110 12.22 -6.92 7.57
CA THR A 110 11.76 -6.11 8.72
C THR A 110 12.09 -6.83 10.03
N THR A 111 12.64 -6.11 10.99
CA THR A 111 13.05 -6.62 12.29
C THR A 111 12.40 -5.81 13.41
N ILE A 112 12.21 -6.45 14.57
CA ILE A 112 11.60 -5.81 15.74
C ILE A 112 12.44 -4.62 16.24
N SER A 113 13.72 -4.57 15.89
CA SER A 113 14.68 -3.52 16.23
C SER A 113 14.70 -2.32 15.27
N ASP A 114 13.93 -2.33 14.18
CA ASP A 114 13.98 -1.25 13.18
C ASP A 114 13.46 0.10 13.70
N ALA A 115 12.67 0.10 14.77
CA ALA A 115 12.20 1.27 15.49
C ALA A 115 11.69 0.89 16.90
N PRO A 116 11.49 1.86 17.81
CA PRO A 116 10.85 1.63 19.11
C PRO A 116 9.48 0.91 19.01
N LEU A 117 8.72 1.15 17.95
CA LEU A 117 7.54 0.37 17.59
C LEU A 117 7.64 -0.08 16.13
N VAL A 118 7.36 -1.36 15.89
CA VAL A 118 7.39 -1.96 14.55
C VAL A 118 6.08 -2.70 14.35
N ILE A 119 5.34 -2.35 13.31
CA ILE A 119 4.01 -2.90 13.02
C ILE A 119 4.07 -3.60 11.66
N GLY A 120 3.74 -4.89 11.63
CA GLY A 120 3.55 -5.64 10.38
C GLY A 120 2.09 -5.60 9.95
N VAL A 121 1.82 -5.46 8.64
CA VAL A 121 0.45 -5.50 8.11
C VAL A 121 0.21 -6.81 7.35
N GLY A 122 -0.70 -7.64 7.86
CA GLY A 122 -1.07 -8.91 7.25
C GLY A 122 -0.07 -10.05 7.49
N PRO A 123 -0.16 -11.13 6.69
CA PRO A 123 0.64 -12.33 6.89
C PRO A 123 2.14 -12.12 6.60
N GLY A 124 2.97 -12.96 7.20
CA GLY A 124 4.45 -12.90 7.09
C GLY A 124 5.13 -12.31 8.33
N PHE A 125 4.36 -11.78 9.28
CA PHE A 125 4.86 -11.20 10.53
C PHE A 125 4.31 -11.94 11.75
N VAL A 126 5.12 -11.98 12.82
CA VAL A 126 4.77 -12.58 14.10
C VAL A 126 5.07 -11.58 15.21
N ALA A 127 4.02 -11.17 15.92
CA ALA A 127 4.13 -10.24 17.04
C ALA A 127 4.95 -10.85 18.17
N GLY A 128 5.89 -10.06 18.72
CA GLY A 128 6.87 -10.50 19.72
C GLY A 128 8.10 -11.21 19.16
N VAL A 129 8.17 -11.45 17.85
CA VAL A 129 9.33 -12.10 17.19
C VAL A 129 10.03 -11.14 16.24
N ASN A 130 9.34 -10.71 15.18
CA ASN A 130 9.92 -9.84 14.16
C ASN A 130 9.23 -8.47 14.06
N VAL A 131 8.10 -8.29 14.74
CA VAL A 131 7.41 -7.02 14.92
C VAL A 131 6.80 -6.95 16.32
N HIS A 132 6.44 -5.76 16.78
CA HIS A 132 5.78 -5.56 18.07
C HIS A 132 4.28 -5.84 18.00
N ALA A 133 3.66 -5.56 16.86
CA ALA A 133 2.25 -5.82 16.61
C ALA A 133 2.01 -6.20 15.15
N VAL A 134 0.97 -6.99 14.91
CA VAL A 134 0.48 -7.29 13.56
C VAL A 134 -0.93 -6.70 13.40
N VAL A 135 -1.22 -6.06 12.27
CA VAL A 135 -2.57 -5.60 11.93
C VAL A 135 -3.18 -6.55 10.90
N GLU A 136 -4.33 -7.14 11.24
CA GLU A 136 -5.04 -8.05 10.35
C GLU A 136 -5.47 -7.34 9.05
N SER A 137 -5.20 -7.98 7.91
CA SER A 137 -5.47 -7.44 6.58
C SER A 137 -6.49 -8.26 5.79
N ASN A 138 -6.81 -9.48 6.22
CA ASN A 138 -7.84 -10.30 5.59
C ASN A 138 -9.22 -9.65 5.77
N ARG A 139 -10.03 -9.68 4.71
CA ARG A 139 -11.39 -9.14 4.81
C ARG A 139 -12.25 -10.15 5.55
N GLY A 140 -12.82 -9.72 6.66
CA GLY A 140 -13.63 -10.56 7.52
C GLY A 140 -13.87 -9.87 8.85
N TYR A 141 -14.28 -10.66 9.84
CA TYR A 141 -14.61 -10.17 11.17
C TYR A 141 -13.43 -9.50 11.90
N HIS A 142 -12.19 -9.92 11.58
CA HIS A 142 -10.98 -9.42 12.23
C HIS A 142 -10.27 -8.30 11.46
N LEU A 143 -10.79 -7.84 10.32
CA LEU A 143 -10.14 -6.83 9.49
C LEU A 143 -9.75 -5.57 10.29
N GLY A 144 -8.46 -5.21 10.28
CA GLY A 144 -7.92 -4.04 10.99
C GLY A 144 -7.67 -4.26 12.47
N ARG A 145 -7.95 -5.45 13.03
CA ARG A 145 -7.65 -5.77 14.43
C ARG A 145 -6.14 -5.79 14.67
N VAL A 146 -5.72 -5.24 15.81
CA VAL A 146 -4.34 -5.34 16.30
C VAL A 146 -4.14 -6.65 17.04
N ILE A 147 -3.08 -7.37 16.65
CA ILE A 147 -2.66 -8.65 17.19
C ILE A 147 -1.33 -8.42 17.92
N TRP A 148 -1.38 -8.52 19.25
CA TRP A 148 -0.23 -8.29 20.12
C TRP A 148 0.59 -9.55 20.42
N ASN A 149 0.02 -10.72 20.13
CA ASN A 149 0.67 -12.01 20.25
C ASN A 149 0.18 -12.94 19.14
N GLY A 150 1.10 -13.47 18.32
CA GLY A 150 0.79 -14.31 17.17
C GLY A 150 0.87 -13.59 15.82
N GLU A 151 0.16 -14.11 14.84
CA GLU A 151 0.22 -13.71 13.43
C GLU A 151 -1.17 -13.40 12.86
N ALA A 152 -1.22 -12.69 11.72
CA ALA A 152 -2.45 -12.51 10.96
C ALA A 152 -2.89 -13.82 10.28
N GLU A 153 -4.14 -13.86 9.83
CA GLU A 153 -4.66 -14.95 9.02
C GLU A 153 -3.80 -15.20 7.76
N THR A 154 -3.61 -16.48 7.43
CA THR A 154 -2.79 -16.90 6.29
C THR A 154 -3.42 -16.47 4.96
N ASP A 155 -2.58 -16.15 3.98
CA ASP A 155 -3.06 -15.81 2.64
C ASP A 155 -3.61 -17.06 1.94
N THR A 156 -4.93 -17.11 1.76
CA THR A 156 -5.60 -18.20 1.02
C THR A 156 -5.38 -18.12 -0.49
N GLY A 157 -4.84 -17.00 -0.99
CA GLY A 157 -4.70 -16.72 -2.42
C GLY A 157 -6.01 -16.35 -3.12
N ILE A 158 -7.16 -16.47 -2.44
CA ILE A 158 -8.48 -16.17 -2.98
C ILE A 158 -8.81 -14.68 -2.71
N PRO A 159 -9.04 -13.87 -3.76
CA PRO A 159 -9.48 -12.49 -3.57
C PRO A 159 -10.84 -12.43 -2.89
N ALA A 160 -11.00 -11.49 -1.98
CA ALA A 160 -12.30 -11.24 -1.36
C ALA A 160 -13.38 -10.90 -2.39
N SER A 161 -14.60 -11.33 -2.06
CA SER A 161 -15.80 -11.15 -2.87
C SER A 161 -16.18 -9.67 -2.98
N VAL A 162 -16.48 -9.23 -4.20
CA VAL A 162 -17.11 -7.93 -4.49
C VAL A 162 -18.34 -8.22 -5.34
N ALA A 163 -19.53 -7.92 -4.81
CA ALA A 163 -20.81 -8.25 -5.42
C ALA A 163 -20.93 -9.73 -5.87
N GLY A 164 -20.40 -10.66 -5.08
CA GLY A 164 -20.42 -12.10 -5.37
C GLY A 164 -19.23 -12.62 -6.20
N PHE A 165 -18.39 -11.74 -6.74
CA PHE A 165 -17.24 -12.14 -7.58
C PHE A 165 -15.92 -12.13 -6.82
N THR A 166 -15.15 -13.22 -6.93
CA THR A 166 -13.81 -13.39 -6.36
C THR A 166 -12.73 -13.33 -7.44
N ASN A 167 -12.30 -14.47 -8.00
CA ASN A 167 -11.22 -14.56 -8.98
C ASN A 167 -11.57 -13.92 -10.33
N ALA A 168 -12.83 -14.02 -10.76
CA ALA A 168 -13.28 -13.55 -12.07
C ALA A 168 -13.07 -12.04 -12.29
N ARG A 169 -12.95 -11.26 -11.20
CA ARG A 169 -12.69 -9.82 -11.26
C ARG A 169 -11.21 -9.46 -11.35
N VAL A 170 -10.30 -10.39 -11.07
CA VAL A 170 -8.86 -10.13 -10.97
C VAL A 170 -8.18 -10.47 -12.29
N LEU A 171 -7.47 -9.49 -12.83
CA LEU A 171 -6.70 -9.64 -14.06
C LEU A 171 -5.28 -10.09 -13.70
N ARG A 172 -4.74 -11.06 -14.44
CA ARG A 172 -3.42 -11.65 -14.19
C ARG A 172 -2.54 -11.52 -15.42
N VAL A 173 -1.25 -11.28 -15.19
CA VAL A 173 -0.25 -11.22 -16.25
C VAL A 173 -0.05 -12.61 -16.86
N PRO A 174 -0.20 -12.79 -18.19
CA PRO A 174 -0.20 -14.10 -18.82
C PRO A 174 1.21 -14.66 -19.05
N CYS A 175 2.20 -13.79 -19.25
CA CYS A 175 3.60 -14.13 -19.46
C CYS A 175 4.50 -12.97 -19.01
N ALA A 176 5.78 -13.23 -18.76
CA ALA A 176 6.72 -12.18 -18.37
C ALA A 176 7.10 -11.27 -19.55
N GLY A 177 7.15 -9.96 -19.30
CA GLY A 177 7.60 -8.95 -20.26
C GLY A 177 7.01 -7.57 -19.99
N ARG A 178 7.19 -6.65 -20.95
CA ARG A 178 6.65 -5.30 -20.89
C ARG A 178 5.12 -5.30 -20.91
N PHE A 179 4.52 -4.74 -19.86
CA PHE A 179 3.08 -4.55 -19.74
C PHE A 179 2.59 -3.39 -20.61
N LYS A 180 1.47 -3.59 -21.31
CA LYS A 180 0.81 -2.54 -22.08
C LYS A 180 -0.66 -2.43 -21.68
N ALA A 181 -1.03 -1.29 -21.12
CA ALA A 181 -2.41 -1.00 -20.76
C ALA A 181 -3.19 -0.53 -22.01
N LEU A 182 -4.39 -1.09 -22.23
CA LEU A 182 -5.28 -0.69 -23.33
C LEU A 182 -6.56 0.01 -22.82
N ARG A 183 -6.73 0.04 -21.50
CA ARG A 183 -7.80 0.71 -20.76
C ARG A 183 -7.23 1.41 -19.54
N ASN A 184 -7.90 2.47 -19.12
CA ASN A 184 -7.55 3.26 -17.96
C ASN A 184 -8.40 2.87 -16.74
N ILE A 185 -7.90 3.20 -15.55
CA ILE A 185 -8.70 3.13 -14.33
C ILE A 185 -9.91 4.08 -14.48
N GLY A 186 -11.10 3.56 -14.24
CA GLY A 186 -12.39 4.24 -14.42
C GLY A 186 -13.09 3.93 -15.74
N ASP A 187 -12.44 3.23 -16.69
CA ASP A 187 -13.08 2.83 -17.95
C ASP A 187 -14.08 1.69 -17.71
N SER A 188 -15.23 1.76 -18.40
CA SER A 188 -16.20 0.67 -18.44
C SER A 188 -15.76 -0.43 -19.40
N VAL A 189 -15.98 -1.69 -19.01
CA VAL A 189 -15.63 -2.87 -19.80
C VAL A 189 -16.74 -3.92 -19.70
N ASN A 190 -16.91 -4.67 -20.78
CA ASN A 190 -17.73 -5.88 -20.82
C ASN A 190 -16.86 -7.13 -20.64
N ALA A 191 -17.48 -8.23 -20.24
CA ALA A 191 -16.80 -9.52 -20.20
C ALA A 191 -16.28 -9.88 -21.61
N GLY A 192 -15.02 -10.29 -21.71
CA GLY A 192 -14.34 -10.61 -22.96
C GLY A 192 -13.55 -9.46 -23.58
N ASP A 193 -13.77 -8.22 -23.16
CA ASP A 193 -13.01 -7.05 -23.66
C ASP A 193 -11.52 -7.20 -23.32
N THR A 194 -10.65 -6.87 -24.27
CA THR A 194 -9.21 -6.79 -24.01
C THR A 194 -8.89 -5.48 -23.29
N VAL A 195 -8.28 -5.59 -22.10
CA VAL A 195 -8.00 -4.44 -21.23
C VAL A 195 -6.51 -4.10 -21.12
N ALA A 196 -5.65 -5.07 -21.41
CA ALA A 196 -4.20 -4.93 -21.45
C ALA A 196 -3.59 -6.06 -22.30
N GLU A 197 -2.29 -5.99 -22.57
CA GLU A 197 -1.53 -7.06 -23.21
C GLU A 197 -0.09 -7.13 -22.70
N VAL A 198 0.54 -8.30 -22.84
CA VAL A 198 1.98 -8.48 -22.62
C VAL A 198 2.54 -9.26 -23.81
N LYS A 199 3.53 -8.69 -24.52
CA LYS A 199 4.09 -9.29 -25.74
C LYS A 199 3.02 -9.71 -26.78
N GLY A 200 1.96 -8.90 -26.91
CA GLY A 200 0.83 -9.19 -27.81
C GLY A 200 -0.14 -10.27 -27.31
N VAL A 201 0.09 -10.87 -26.13
CA VAL A 201 -0.86 -11.79 -25.50
C VAL A 201 -1.93 -10.97 -24.74
N PRO A 202 -3.22 -11.07 -25.12
CA PRO A 202 -4.26 -10.24 -24.54
C PRO A 202 -4.63 -10.66 -23.12
N ILE A 203 -4.90 -9.67 -22.27
CA ILE A 203 -5.53 -9.82 -20.96
C ILE A 203 -6.98 -9.37 -21.11
N LYS A 204 -7.91 -10.30 -20.87
CA LYS A 204 -9.35 -10.06 -21.05
C LYS A 204 -10.07 -9.83 -19.73
N ALA A 205 -11.08 -8.97 -19.75
CA ALA A 205 -12.03 -8.80 -18.66
C ALA A 205 -12.83 -10.09 -18.43
N GLY A 206 -12.79 -10.64 -17.22
CA GLY A 206 -13.58 -11.83 -16.87
C GLY A 206 -15.05 -11.53 -16.57
N ILE A 207 -15.36 -10.26 -16.25
CA ILE A 207 -16.70 -9.78 -15.90
C ILE A 207 -16.92 -8.36 -16.45
N GLN A 208 -18.18 -7.92 -16.51
CA GLN A 208 -18.51 -6.52 -16.78
C GLN A 208 -18.28 -5.64 -15.54
N GLY A 209 -18.00 -4.35 -15.76
CA GLY A 209 -17.86 -3.36 -14.69
C GLY A 209 -16.89 -2.24 -15.05
N LEU A 210 -16.30 -1.61 -14.04
CA LEU A 210 -15.25 -0.61 -14.23
C LEU A 210 -13.87 -1.19 -13.94
N VAL A 211 -12.86 -0.80 -14.73
CA VAL A 211 -11.45 -1.04 -14.38
C VAL A 211 -11.12 -0.23 -13.12
N ARG A 212 -11.00 -0.90 -11.97
CA ARG A 212 -10.72 -0.26 -10.68
C ARG A 212 -9.24 -0.16 -10.37
N GLY A 213 -8.45 -1.07 -10.92
CA GLY A 213 -7.01 -1.09 -10.80
C GLY A 213 -6.37 -1.60 -12.08
N MET A 214 -5.21 -1.06 -12.41
CA MET A 214 -4.41 -1.43 -13.58
C MET A 214 -2.95 -1.10 -13.27
N LEU A 215 -2.04 -2.06 -13.55
CA LEU A 215 -0.60 -1.81 -13.51
C LEU A 215 -0.22 -0.63 -14.40
N LYS A 216 0.94 -0.04 -14.11
CA LYS A 216 1.45 1.07 -14.92
C LYS A 216 1.84 0.55 -16.30
N ASP A 217 1.46 1.32 -17.32
CA ASP A 217 1.88 1.06 -18.69
C ASP A 217 3.41 1.12 -18.83
N GLY A 218 3.98 0.20 -19.60
CA GLY A 218 5.40 0.20 -19.97
C GLY A 218 6.38 -0.42 -18.96
N ILE A 219 5.92 -0.91 -17.81
CA ILE A 219 6.80 -1.57 -16.83
C ILE A 219 7.05 -3.05 -17.18
N GLU A 220 8.20 -3.59 -16.78
CA GLU A 220 8.46 -5.03 -16.86
C GLU A 220 7.71 -5.76 -15.75
N VAL A 221 7.03 -6.85 -16.11
CA VAL A 221 6.22 -7.63 -15.17
C VAL A 221 6.55 -9.13 -15.25
N PRO A 222 6.61 -9.84 -14.11
CA PRO A 222 6.66 -11.30 -14.10
C PRO A 222 5.28 -11.90 -14.41
N GLN A 223 5.26 -13.16 -14.84
CA GLN A 223 4.01 -13.90 -15.05
C GLN A 223 3.24 -14.08 -13.73
N GLY A 224 1.90 -14.06 -13.81
CA GLY A 224 1.02 -14.43 -12.69
C GLY A 224 0.77 -13.33 -11.65
N ILE A 225 1.49 -12.21 -11.70
CA ILE A 225 1.16 -11.08 -10.81
C ILE A 225 -0.17 -10.45 -11.20
N LYS A 226 -0.77 -9.73 -10.25
CA LYS A 226 -2.03 -9.01 -10.48
C LYS A 226 -1.77 -7.87 -11.46
N ALA A 227 -2.40 -7.93 -12.63
CA ALA A 227 -2.36 -6.88 -13.65
C ALA A 227 -3.37 -5.76 -13.37
N GLY A 228 -4.48 -6.09 -12.72
CA GLY A 228 -5.61 -5.19 -12.56
C GLY A 228 -6.77 -5.84 -11.84
N ASP A 229 -7.84 -5.09 -11.61
CA ASP A 229 -9.13 -5.63 -11.19
C ASP A 229 -10.30 -4.80 -11.69
N ILE A 230 -11.42 -5.50 -11.86
CA ILE A 230 -12.70 -4.94 -12.27
C ILE A 230 -13.59 -4.83 -11.03
N ASP A 231 -14.30 -3.72 -10.90
CA ASP A 231 -15.36 -3.55 -9.92
C ASP A 231 -16.73 -3.69 -10.60
N PRO A 232 -17.47 -4.79 -10.32
CA PRO A 232 -18.75 -5.06 -10.97
C PRO A 232 -19.86 -4.10 -10.52
N ARG A 233 -19.66 -3.32 -9.46
CA ARG A 233 -20.66 -2.38 -8.94
C ARG A 233 -20.84 -1.16 -9.83
N GLY A 234 -19.87 -0.85 -10.69
CA GLY A 234 -19.98 0.27 -11.63
C GLY A 234 -19.76 1.66 -11.02
N GLU A 235 -19.46 1.75 -9.73
CA GLU A 235 -19.32 3.04 -9.03
C GLU A 235 -17.95 3.68 -9.27
N ARG A 236 -17.94 4.76 -10.04
CA ARG A 236 -16.70 5.44 -10.45
C ARG A 236 -15.89 5.96 -9.26
N GLU A 237 -16.54 6.46 -8.23
CA GLU A 237 -15.88 6.96 -7.01
C GLU A 237 -14.99 5.90 -6.36
N TYR A 238 -15.39 4.63 -6.37
CA TYR A 238 -14.61 3.54 -5.77
C TYR A 238 -13.28 3.25 -6.48
N CYS A 239 -13.05 3.83 -7.67
CA CYS A 239 -11.77 3.79 -8.33
C CYS A 239 -10.77 4.76 -7.67
N TYR A 240 -11.24 5.91 -7.19
CA TYR A 240 -10.43 7.05 -6.73
C TYR A 240 -10.49 7.29 -5.21
N ALA A 241 -11.30 6.51 -4.48
CA ALA A 241 -11.37 6.56 -3.02
C ALA A 241 -10.54 5.48 -2.32
N ILE A 242 -9.97 5.83 -1.17
CA ILE A 242 -9.32 4.91 -0.24
C ILE A 242 -10.34 3.85 0.17
N SER A 243 -9.99 2.58 -0.01
CA SER A 243 -10.92 1.49 0.28
C SER A 243 -11.25 1.38 1.77
N ASP A 244 -12.43 0.86 2.05
CA ASP A 244 -12.83 0.34 3.36
C ASP A 244 -11.75 -0.54 4.03
N LYS A 245 -11.11 -1.45 3.27
CA LYS A 245 -10.00 -2.27 3.77
C LYS A 245 -8.80 -1.43 4.19
N ALA A 246 -8.35 -0.51 3.32
CA ALA A 246 -7.24 0.36 3.66
C ALA A 246 -7.57 1.27 4.86
N ARG A 247 -8.82 1.75 4.99
CA ARG A 247 -9.29 2.51 6.16
C ARG A 247 -9.29 1.69 7.45
N ALA A 248 -9.75 0.44 7.40
CA ALA A 248 -9.78 -0.44 8.57
C ALA A 248 -8.35 -0.76 9.05
N ILE A 249 -7.46 -1.13 8.13
CA ILE A 249 -6.03 -1.37 8.42
C ILE A 249 -5.38 -0.12 9.01
N ALA A 250 -5.61 1.05 8.39
CA ALA A 250 -5.09 2.31 8.92
C ALA A 250 -5.59 2.60 10.34
N GLY A 251 -6.82 2.20 10.67
CA GLY A 251 -7.36 2.24 12.03
C GLY A 251 -6.59 1.38 13.01
N GLY A 252 -6.32 0.12 12.66
CA GLY A 252 -5.49 -0.77 13.47
C GLY A 252 -4.07 -0.25 13.68
N VAL A 253 -3.45 0.30 12.63
CA VAL A 253 -2.11 0.91 12.75
C VAL A 253 -2.14 2.11 13.70
N LEU A 254 -3.13 2.99 13.57
CA LEU A 254 -3.30 4.13 14.48
C LEU A 254 -3.55 3.68 15.93
N GLU A 255 -4.40 2.67 16.12
CA GLU A 255 -4.64 2.05 17.44
C GLU A 255 -3.34 1.53 18.05
N ALA A 256 -2.54 0.77 17.30
CA ALA A 256 -1.28 0.23 17.78
C ALA A 256 -0.29 1.34 18.18
N ILE A 257 -0.21 2.42 17.40
CA ILE A 257 0.62 3.58 17.72
C ILE A 257 0.15 4.25 19.01
N LEU A 258 -1.15 4.50 19.16
CA LEU A 258 -1.71 5.14 20.35
C LEU A 258 -1.60 4.26 21.59
N HIS A 259 -1.75 2.95 21.45
CA HIS A 259 -1.55 1.99 22.54
C HIS A 259 -0.12 2.00 23.07
N ALA A 260 0.87 2.15 22.18
CA ALA A 260 2.28 2.22 22.54
C ALA A 260 2.76 3.63 22.91
N PHE A 261 1.89 4.65 22.89
CA PHE A 261 2.30 6.05 22.90
C PHE A 261 3.11 6.45 24.13
N GLU A 262 2.76 5.94 25.32
CA GLU A 262 3.52 6.22 26.55
C GLU A 262 4.94 5.65 26.52
N ASN A 263 5.16 4.57 25.76
CA ASN A 263 6.44 3.90 25.61
C ASN A 263 7.26 4.46 24.44
N LEU A 264 6.62 5.15 23.49
CA LEU A 264 7.27 5.91 22.45
C LEU A 264 7.85 7.17 23.10
N LYS A 265 9.14 7.14 23.45
CA LYS A 265 9.89 8.31 23.94
C LYS A 265 9.95 9.37 22.83
N VAL A 266 8.86 10.11 22.62
CA VAL A 266 8.87 11.32 21.81
C VAL A 266 9.65 12.34 22.64
N PRO A 267 10.80 12.84 22.15
CA PRO A 267 11.50 13.90 22.86
C PRO A 267 10.51 15.04 23.10
N ALA A 268 10.35 15.46 24.36
CA ALA A 268 9.63 16.69 24.65
C ALA A 268 10.28 17.80 23.81
N GLY A 269 9.47 18.46 22.99
CA GLY A 269 9.92 19.48 22.04
C GLY A 269 10.58 20.67 22.70
#